data_AF-A0A8D0U6P9-F1
#
_entry.id   AF-A0A8D0U6P9-F1
#
_cell.length_a   1.000
_cell.length_b   1.000
_cell.length_c   1.000
_cell.angle_alpha   90.00
_cell.angle_beta   90.00
_cell.angle_gamma   90.00
#
_symmetry.space_group_name_H-M   'P 1'
#
loop_
_entity.id
_entity.type
_entity.pdbx_description
1 polymer ?
#
loop_
_entity_poly.entity_id
_entity_poly.type
_entity_poly.pdbx_seq_one_letter_code
_entity_poly.pdbx_strand_id
1 'polypeptide(L)'
;MAGKPILHYFNGRGRMEGIRWLLAAAGVEFEEKFIENPNDLNKLKNDGSLLFQQVPMVEIDGMKLVQTRAILNYIATKYNLYGKDAKERALIDMYTEGVADLGEMILLLPLCPPNEKDAKVASIKEKSTNRYLPAFEKVSGPFSILGTEIRGQRKVVRGIPRALTLAGIPGALTFTSVSLPKS
;
A
#
# COMPACT_ATOMS: atom_id res chain seq x y z
N MET A 1 2.85 8.29 25.52
CA MET A 1 1.95 8.02 24.37
C MET A 1 2.78 8.22 23.11
N ALA A 2 2.90 7.20 22.26
CA ALA A 2 3.58 7.39 20.97
C ALA A 2 2.78 8.42 20.15
N GLY A 3 3.48 9.38 19.53
CA GLY A 3 2.85 10.37 18.66
C GLY A 3 2.24 9.72 17.40
N LYS A 4 1.48 10.50 16.63
CA LYS A 4 0.96 10.05 15.33
C LYS A 4 2.13 9.67 14.40
N PRO A 5 2.00 8.62 13.57
CA PRO A 5 3.01 8.32 12.56
C PRO A 5 3.21 9.50 11.61
N ILE A 6 4.46 9.78 11.24
CA ILE A 6 4.80 10.86 10.29
C ILE A 6 5.38 10.23 9.02
N LEU A 7 4.73 10.47 7.88
CA LEU A 7 5.10 9.92 6.58
C LEU A 7 5.91 10.94 5.80
N HIS A 8 7.13 10.58 5.41
CA HIS A 8 8.00 11.41 4.58
C HIS A 8 8.02 10.88 3.14
N TYR A 9 7.43 11.65 2.24
CA TYR A 9 7.38 11.30 0.81
C TYR A 9 7.08 12.51 -0.07
N PHE A 10 7.14 12.33 -1.38
CA PHE A 10 6.63 13.32 -2.33
C PHE A 10 5.09 13.43 -2.23
N ASN A 11 4.54 14.58 -2.63
CA ASN A 11 3.09 14.77 -2.74
C ASN A 11 2.54 14.00 -3.97
N GLY A 12 2.40 12.69 -3.79
CA GLY A 12 1.92 11.75 -4.79
C GLY A 12 1.74 10.36 -4.19
N ARG A 13 1.17 9.45 -4.98
CA ARG A 13 0.92 8.06 -4.56
C ARG A 13 2.24 7.33 -4.32
N GLY A 14 2.95 7.06 -5.40
CA GLY A 14 4.22 6.33 -5.41
C GLY A 14 4.18 5.06 -4.56
N ARG A 15 5.30 4.75 -3.91
CA ARG A 15 5.43 3.60 -3.00
C ARG A 15 4.85 3.85 -1.61
N MET A 16 4.52 5.10 -1.26
CA MET A 16 3.93 5.45 0.03
C MET A 16 2.43 5.12 0.11
N GLU A 17 1.76 4.99 -1.04
CA GLU A 17 0.31 4.77 -1.09
C GLU A 17 -0.14 3.52 -0.33
N GLY A 18 0.58 2.40 -0.46
CA GLY A 18 0.26 1.18 0.29
C GLY A 18 0.31 1.39 1.81
N ILE A 19 1.24 2.23 2.29
CA ILE A 19 1.39 2.55 3.72
C ILE A 19 0.19 3.40 4.20
N ARG A 20 -0.23 4.39 3.41
CA ARG A 20 -1.42 5.21 3.70
C ARG A 20 -2.67 4.35 3.83
N TRP A 21 -2.87 3.44 2.87
CA TRP A 21 -4.02 2.53 2.85
C TRP A 21 -4.03 1.61 4.07
N LEU A 22 -2.88 1.05 4.44
CA LEU A 22 -2.78 0.16 5.60
C LEU A 22 -3.07 0.89 6.92
N LEU A 23 -2.52 2.09 7.11
CA LEU A 23 -2.80 2.91 8.30
C LEU A 23 -4.28 3.31 8.37
N ALA A 24 -4.88 3.71 7.24
CA ALA A 24 -6.29 4.04 7.17
C ALA A 24 -7.18 2.83 7.48
N ALA A 25 -6.85 1.64 6.96
CA ALA A 25 -7.56 0.40 7.26
C ALA A 25 -7.45 0.00 8.74
N ALA A 26 -6.31 0.31 9.38
CA ALA A 26 -6.10 0.13 10.81
C ALA A 26 -6.76 1.23 11.68
N GLY A 27 -7.41 2.23 11.08
CA GLY A 27 -8.02 3.35 11.80
C GLY A 27 -7.02 4.31 12.45
N VAL A 28 -5.79 4.35 11.94
CA VAL A 28 -4.69 5.14 12.50
C VAL A 28 -4.60 6.48 11.77
N GLU A 29 -4.76 7.58 12.51
CA GLU A 29 -4.46 8.91 11.99
C GLU A 29 -2.96 9.10 11.88
N PHE A 30 -2.52 9.72 10.77
CA PHE A 30 -1.12 10.00 10.51
C PHE A 30 -0.93 11.42 9.95
N GLU A 31 0.30 11.91 10.01
CA GLU A 31 0.72 13.19 9.44
C GLU A 31 1.62 12.96 8.23
N GLU A 32 1.59 13.89 7.27
CA GLU A 32 2.46 13.85 6.10
C GLU A 32 3.40 15.05 6.08
N LYS A 33 4.70 14.78 5.91
CA LYS A 33 5.73 15.79 5.63
C LYS A 33 6.16 15.61 4.19
N PHE A 34 5.68 16.50 3.32
CA PHE A 34 5.98 16.40 1.89
C PHE A 34 7.39 16.89 1.58
N ILE A 35 8.06 16.15 0.70
CA ILE A 35 9.32 16.56 0.07
C ILE A 35 8.95 17.34 -1.18
N GLU A 36 9.10 18.67 -1.12
CA GLU A 36 8.69 19.56 -2.21
C GLU A 36 9.85 19.90 -3.13
N ASN A 37 11.07 19.92 -2.60
CA ASN A 37 12.26 20.29 -3.34
C ASN A 37 13.47 19.39 -2.97
N PRO A 38 14.55 19.39 -3.77
CA PRO A 38 15.74 18.58 -3.49
C PRO A 38 16.42 18.90 -2.15
N ASN A 39 16.29 20.12 -1.63
CA ASN A 39 16.92 20.50 -0.36
C ASN A 39 16.26 19.77 0.82
N ASP A 40 14.95 19.53 0.77
CA ASP A 40 14.25 18.78 1.82
C ASP A 40 14.72 17.32 1.87
N LEU A 41 14.90 16.69 0.71
CA LEU A 41 15.48 15.36 0.64
C LEU A 41 16.93 15.34 1.13
N ASN A 42 17.72 16.35 0.77
CA ASN A 42 19.12 16.45 1.21
C ASN A 42 19.22 16.65 2.73
N LYS A 43 18.30 17.38 3.36
CA LYS A 43 18.24 17.49 4.83
C LYS A 43 18.05 16.12 5.48
N LEU A 44 17.11 15.31 4.99
CA LEU A 44 16.85 13.95 5.49
C LEU A 44 18.01 12.96 5.22
N LYS A 45 18.83 13.22 4.20
CA LYS A 45 20.06 12.44 3.97
C LYS A 45 21.15 12.84 4.95
N ASN A 46 21.36 14.16 5.11
CA ASN A 46 22.44 14.71 5.91
C ASN A 46 22.21 14.55 7.42
N ASP A 47 20.96 14.49 7.87
CA ASP A 47 20.61 14.22 9.26
C ASP A 47 20.70 12.73 9.66
N GLY A 48 21.07 11.86 8.72
CA GLY A 48 21.21 10.42 8.94
C GLY A 48 19.88 9.66 9.06
N SER A 49 18.73 10.28 8.77
CA SER A 49 17.41 9.65 8.88
C SER A 49 17.17 8.57 7.82
N LEU A 50 17.81 8.69 6.66
CA LEU A 50 17.62 7.78 5.53
C LEU A 50 18.80 6.81 5.40
N LEU A 51 18.69 5.62 6.02
CA LEU A 51 19.74 4.59 5.99
C LEU A 51 20.23 4.27 4.57
N PHE A 52 19.31 4.20 3.61
CA PHE A 52 19.61 3.94 2.19
C PHE A 52 19.47 5.18 1.31
N GLN A 53 19.42 6.38 1.90
CA GLN A 53 19.28 7.66 1.19
C GLN A 53 18.02 7.73 0.29
N GLN A 54 17.01 6.93 0.60
CA GLN A 54 15.79 6.73 -0.18
C GLN A 54 14.56 6.94 0.71
N VAL A 55 13.46 7.35 0.08
CA VAL A 55 12.12 7.34 0.65
C VAL A 55 11.27 6.30 -0.10
N PRO A 56 10.20 5.71 0.50
CA PRO A 56 9.49 6.09 1.72
C PRO A 56 10.28 6.03 3.04
N MET A 57 10.00 6.96 3.95
CA MET A 57 10.40 6.89 5.36
C MET A 57 9.21 7.21 6.27
N VAL A 58 9.08 6.49 7.37
CA VAL A 58 8.03 6.71 8.37
C VAL A 58 8.63 6.82 9.77
N GLU A 59 8.29 7.90 10.47
CA GLU A 59 8.53 8.02 11.91
C GLU A 59 7.37 7.36 12.65
N ILE A 60 7.65 6.31 13.42
CA ILE A 60 6.63 5.58 14.19
C ILE A 60 7.28 4.91 15.41
N ASP A 61 6.65 5.04 16.58
CA ASP A 61 7.12 4.46 17.85
C ASP A 61 8.59 4.78 18.20
N GLY A 62 9.04 5.99 17.88
CA GLY A 62 10.41 6.44 18.11
C GLY A 62 11.44 5.90 17.09
N MET A 63 11.01 5.13 16.10
CA MET A 63 11.85 4.64 15.00
C MET A 63 11.67 5.49 13.74
N LYS A 64 12.73 5.56 12.94
CA LYS A 64 12.70 6.08 11.56
C LYS A 64 12.85 4.91 10.60
N LEU A 65 11.73 4.34 10.16
CA LEU A 65 11.73 3.16 9.30
C LEU A 65 11.80 3.57 7.82
N VAL A 66 12.72 2.95 7.09
CA VAL A 66 12.85 3.05 5.63
C VAL A 66 12.57 1.69 5.00
N GLN A 67 12.42 1.64 3.67
CA GLN A 67 11.97 0.48 2.88
C GLN A 67 10.49 0.16 3.07
N THR A 68 9.74 0.24 1.96
CA THR A 68 8.27 0.10 1.95
C THR A 68 7.80 -1.18 2.64
N ARG A 69 8.43 -2.32 2.33
CA ARG A 69 8.05 -3.63 2.87
C ARG A 69 8.31 -3.73 4.37
N ALA A 70 9.43 -3.19 4.86
CA ALA A 70 9.72 -3.16 6.29
C ALA A 70 8.69 -2.31 7.06
N ILE A 71 8.33 -1.14 6.53
CA ILE A 71 7.32 -0.25 7.11
C ILE A 71 5.95 -0.95 7.16
N LEU A 72 5.50 -1.54 6.04
CA LEU A 72 4.23 -2.25 5.95
C LEU A 72 4.18 -3.43 6.94
N ASN A 73 5.23 -4.23 7.00
CA ASN A 73 5.32 -5.38 7.88
C ASN A 73 5.25 -4.98 9.36
N TYR A 74 5.90 -3.87 9.73
CA TYR A 74 5.82 -3.33 11.07
C TYR A 74 4.38 -2.90 11.43
N ILE A 75 3.74 -2.11 10.56
CA ILE A 75 2.38 -1.62 10.76
C ILE A 75 1.40 -2.81 10.83
N ALA A 76 1.50 -3.75 9.90
CA ALA A 76 0.63 -4.92 9.87
C ALA A 76 0.78 -5.78 11.13
N THR A 77 2.02 -5.96 11.63
CA THR A 77 2.25 -6.67 12.89
C THR A 77 1.68 -5.91 14.08
N LYS A 78 1.97 -4.60 14.18
CA LYS A 78 1.54 -3.73 15.29
C LYS A 78 0.02 -3.72 15.46
N TYR A 79 -0.72 -3.76 14.36
CA TYR A 79 -2.19 -3.70 14.37
C TYR A 79 -2.87 -5.05 14.12
N ASN A 80 -2.15 -6.17 14.28
CA ASN A 80 -2.69 -7.54 14.16
C ASN A 80 -3.32 -7.86 12.79
N LEU A 81 -2.77 -7.30 11.71
CA LEU A 81 -3.18 -7.49 10.32
C LEU A 81 -2.28 -8.46 9.54
N TYR A 82 -1.35 -9.15 10.22
CA TYR A 82 -0.31 -9.97 9.59
C TYR A 82 -0.34 -11.45 10.01
N GLY A 83 -1.53 -12.02 10.18
CA GLY A 83 -1.70 -13.44 10.53
C GLY A 83 -1.19 -13.82 11.93
N LYS A 84 -1.68 -14.95 12.45
CA LYS A 84 -1.37 -15.40 13.82
C LYS A 84 -0.13 -16.27 13.91
N ASP A 85 0.24 -16.93 12.81
CA ASP A 85 1.33 -17.90 12.77
C ASP A 85 2.18 -17.78 11.50
N ALA A 86 3.29 -18.52 11.46
CA ALA A 86 4.24 -18.47 10.36
C ALA A 86 3.64 -18.93 9.02
N LYS A 87 2.65 -19.84 9.03
CA LYS A 87 2.01 -20.33 7.79
C LYS A 87 1.08 -19.27 7.21
N GLU A 88 0.25 -18.65 8.05
CA GLU A 88 -0.60 -17.54 7.63
C GLU A 88 0.23 -16.36 7.11
N ARG A 89 1.33 -16.02 7.81
CA ARG A 89 2.27 -14.97 7.38
C ARG A 89 2.89 -15.26 6.02
N ALA A 90 3.35 -16.49 5.80
CA ALA A 90 3.94 -16.87 4.52
C ALA A 90 2.95 -16.76 3.36
N LEU A 91 1.67 -17.09 3.59
CA LEU A 91 0.62 -16.90 2.58
C LEU A 91 0.34 -15.42 2.32
N ILE A 92 0.22 -14.61 3.38
CA ILE A 92 0.06 -13.15 3.26
C ILE A 92 1.23 -12.55 2.48
N ASP A 93 2.46 -12.94 2.80
CA ASP A 93 3.66 -12.51 2.09
C ASP A 93 3.63 -12.87 0.61
N MET A 94 3.29 -14.11 0.28
CA MET A 94 3.19 -14.57 -1.11
C MET A 94 2.20 -13.74 -1.92
N TYR A 95 1.03 -13.42 -1.36
CA TYR A 95 0.03 -12.61 -2.07
C TYR A 95 0.41 -11.14 -2.15
N THR A 96 0.92 -10.57 -1.06
CA THR A 96 1.32 -9.16 -1.02
C THR A 96 2.50 -8.88 -1.96
N GLU A 97 3.47 -9.79 -2.08
CA GLU A 97 4.54 -9.68 -3.07
C GLU A 97 4.02 -9.81 -4.51
N GLY A 98 3.06 -10.70 -4.76
CA GLY A 98 2.41 -10.78 -6.07
C GLY A 98 1.68 -9.48 -6.46
N VAL A 99 1.01 -8.83 -5.50
CA VAL A 99 0.40 -7.50 -5.69
C VAL A 99 1.47 -6.44 -5.91
N ALA A 100 2.60 -6.50 -5.18
CA ALA A 100 3.70 -5.56 -5.31
C ALA A 100 4.35 -5.62 -6.71
N ASP A 101 4.57 -6.82 -7.26
CA ASP A 101 5.09 -7.01 -8.62
C ASP A 101 4.21 -6.33 -9.67
N LEU A 102 2.89 -6.53 -9.57
CA LEU A 102 1.94 -5.89 -10.49
C LEU A 102 1.88 -4.38 -10.26
N GLY A 103 1.85 -3.95 -9.01
CA GLY A 103 1.85 -2.55 -8.61
C GLY A 103 3.08 -1.79 -9.11
N GLU A 104 4.27 -2.41 -9.08
CA GLU A 104 5.50 -1.81 -9.59
C GLU A 104 5.44 -1.58 -11.10
N MET A 105 4.89 -2.53 -11.86
CA MET A 105 4.70 -2.34 -13.31
C MET A 105 3.80 -1.15 -13.60
N ILE A 106 2.71 -0.96 -12.84
CA ILE A 106 1.79 0.17 -12.98
C ILE A 106 2.44 1.48 -12.52
N LEU A 107 3.19 1.44 -11.42
CA LEU A 107 3.88 2.59 -10.84
C LEU A 107 4.86 3.23 -11.83
N LEU A 108 5.55 2.42 -12.63
CA LEU A 108 6.56 2.90 -13.58
C LEU A 108 5.97 3.38 -14.92
N LEU A 109 4.69 3.13 -15.23
CA LEU A 109 4.05 3.54 -16.47
C LEU A 109 4.18 5.04 -16.79
N PRO A 110 3.98 5.98 -15.84
CA PRO A 110 4.11 7.40 -16.10
C PRO A 110 5.51 7.81 -16.58
N LEU A 111 6.55 7.09 -16.14
CA LEU A 111 7.95 7.34 -16.46
C LEU A 111 8.41 6.70 -17.79
N CYS A 112 7.56 5.88 -18.42
CA CYS A 112 7.93 5.20 -19.65
C CYS A 112 7.95 6.18 -20.84
N PRO A 113 8.92 6.03 -21.78
CA PRO A 113 8.93 6.79 -23.02
C PRO A 113 7.59 6.65 -23.78
N PRO A 114 7.06 7.73 -24.39
CA PRO A 114 5.74 7.70 -25.03
C PRO A 114 5.56 6.57 -26.06
N ASN A 115 6.61 6.27 -26.84
CA ASN A 115 6.63 5.21 -27.85
C ASN A 115 6.56 3.78 -27.28
N GLU A 116 6.82 3.59 -25.99
CA GLU A 116 6.78 2.27 -25.32
C GLU A 116 5.54 2.08 -24.45
N LYS A 117 4.76 3.15 -24.21
CA LYS A 117 3.64 3.12 -23.26
C LYS A 117 2.58 2.10 -23.66
N ASP A 118 2.18 2.07 -24.93
CA ASP A 118 1.12 1.16 -25.39
C ASP A 118 1.53 -0.31 -25.25
N ALA A 119 2.78 -0.64 -25.59
CA ALA A 119 3.33 -1.98 -25.41
C ALA A 119 3.37 -2.40 -23.93
N LYS A 120 3.80 -1.49 -23.04
CA LYS A 120 3.80 -1.76 -21.59
C LYS A 120 2.39 -1.90 -21.02
N VAL A 121 1.45 -1.07 -21.45
CA VAL A 121 0.04 -1.18 -21.05
C VAL A 121 -0.54 -2.52 -21.52
N ALA A 122 -0.27 -2.95 -22.75
CA ALA A 122 -0.69 -4.25 -23.25
C ALA A 122 -0.10 -5.40 -22.42
N SER A 123 1.21 -5.36 -22.10
CA SER A 123 1.85 -6.37 -21.24
C SER A 123 1.27 -6.39 -19.83
N ILE A 124 0.98 -5.24 -19.23
CA ILE A 124 0.36 -5.17 -17.90
C ILE A 124 -1.05 -5.76 -17.93
N LYS A 125 -1.84 -5.46 -18.96
CA LYS A 125 -3.18 -6.04 -19.13
C LYS A 125 -3.12 -7.56 -19.28
N GLU A 126 -2.21 -8.05 -20.11
CA GLU A 126 -1.97 -9.47 -20.35
C GLU A 126 -1.56 -10.19 -19.06
N LYS A 127 -0.56 -9.69 -18.34
CA LYS A 127 -0.16 -10.24 -17.04
C LYS A 127 -1.25 -10.16 -15.98
N SER A 128 -1.99 -9.04 -15.92
CA SER A 128 -3.11 -8.88 -14.99
C SER A 128 -4.16 -9.96 -15.22
N THR A 129 -4.60 -10.12 -16.48
CA THR A 129 -5.71 -11.00 -16.87
C THR A 129 -5.34 -12.48 -16.81
N ASN A 130 -4.11 -12.83 -17.21
CA ASN A 130 -3.72 -14.23 -17.40
C ASN A 130 -2.91 -14.81 -16.23
N ARG A 131 -2.36 -13.98 -15.34
CA ARG A 131 -1.50 -14.41 -14.24
C ARG A 131 -2.05 -14.01 -12.87
N TYR A 132 -2.16 -12.70 -12.61
CA TYR A 132 -2.41 -12.22 -11.26
C TYR A 132 -3.87 -12.38 -10.83
N LEU A 133 -4.82 -11.89 -11.63
CA LEU A 133 -6.24 -11.95 -11.26
C LEU A 133 -6.74 -13.40 -11.08
N PRO A 134 -6.45 -14.35 -12.00
CA PRO A 134 -6.89 -15.74 -11.79
C PRO A 134 -6.26 -16.38 -10.55
N ALA A 135 -5.01 -16.04 -10.22
CA ALA A 135 -4.35 -16.55 -9.02
C ALA A 135 -5.05 -16.05 -7.75
N PHE A 136 -5.46 -14.78 -7.71
CA PHE A 136 -6.22 -14.22 -6.59
C PHE A 136 -7.65 -14.77 -6.51
N GLU A 137 -8.33 -14.94 -7.64
CA GLU A 137 -9.68 -15.51 -7.72
C GLU A 137 -9.75 -16.96 -7.24
N LYS A 138 -8.74 -17.77 -7.59
CA LYS A 138 -8.66 -19.18 -7.14
C LYS A 138 -8.59 -19.30 -5.62
N VAL A 139 -8.02 -18.30 -4.95
CA VAL A 139 -7.86 -18.27 -3.50
C VAL A 139 -9.11 -17.70 -2.81
N SER A 140 -9.90 -16.89 -3.52
CA SER A 140 -11.08 -16.21 -2.96
C SER A 140 -12.41 -16.99 -3.07
N GLY A 141 -12.50 -18.10 -3.80
CA GLY A 141 -13.72 -18.94 -3.79
C GLY A 141 -13.92 -19.73 -2.47
N PRO A 142 -15.10 -20.29 -2.17
CA PRO A 142 -16.42 -19.66 -2.02
C PRO A 142 -16.48 -18.83 -0.71
N PHE A 143 -15.56 -17.90 -0.50
CA PHE A 143 -15.70 -16.91 0.57
C PHE A 143 -16.65 -15.83 0.05
N SER A 144 -17.94 -16.02 0.34
CA SER A 144 -19.02 -15.11 -0.03
C SER A 144 -18.63 -13.66 0.26
N ILE A 145 -18.61 -12.83 -0.78
CA ILE A 145 -18.84 -11.38 -0.65
C ILE A 145 -20.32 -11.24 -0.24
N LEU A 146 -20.64 -11.62 1.00
CA LEU A 146 -21.93 -11.31 1.60
C LEU A 146 -21.80 -9.89 2.14
N GLY A 147 -22.72 -9.04 1.71
CA GLY A 147 -22.64 -7.59 1.80
C GLY A 147 -22.18 -7.05 3.15
N THR A 148 -21.28 -6.08 3.08
CA THR A 148 -21.20 -5.06 4.12
C THR A 148 -21.10 -3.71 3.41
N GLU A 149 -22.25 -3.04 3.40
CA GLU A 149 -22.40 -1.61 3.21
C GLU A 149 -21.31 -0.89 4.01
N ILE A 150 -20.49 -0.06 3.37
CA ILE A 150 -19.57 0.85 4.06
C ILE A 150 -20.43 1.89 4.79
N ARG A 151 -20.94 1.54 5.97
CA ARG A 151 -21.38 2.51 6.98
C ARG A 151 -20.19 2.95 7.82
N GLY A 152 -19.19 3.51 7.15
CA GLY A 152 -18.26 4.42 7.81
C GLY A 152 -18.93 5.78 7.90
N GLN A 153 -19.10 6.33 9.10
CA GLN A 153 -19.55 7.71 9.25
C GLN A 153 -18.69 8.61 8.37
N ARG A 154 -19.32 9.34 7.44
CA ARG A 154 -18.73 10.45 6.72
C ARG A 154 -18.26 11.50 7.74
N LYS A 155 -17.01 11.43 8.19
CA LYS A 155 -16.29 12.62 8.59
C LYS A 155 -15.53 13.12 7.38
N VAL A 156 -16.09 14.18 6.81
CA VAL A 156 -15.51 14.97 5.72
C VAL A 156 -14.17 15.51 6.22
N VAL A 157 -13.07 14.92 5.76
CA VAL A 157 -11.77 15.60 5.79
C VAL A 157 -11.87 16.71 4.74
N ARG A 158 -11.99 17.96 5.19
CA ARG A 158 -12.07 19.13 4.30
C ARG A 158 -10.75 19.23 3.53
N GLY A 159 -10.81 19.13 2.19
CA GLY A 159 -9.66 19.42 1.33
C GLY A 159 -9.60 18.72 -0.02
N ILE A 160 -10.39 17.66 -0.27
CA ILE A 160 -10.30 16.92 -1.55
C ILE A 160 -11.41 17.36 -2.52
N PRO A 161 -11.09 17.92 -3.70
CA PRO A 161 -12.09 18.28 -4.69
C PRO A 161 -12.85 17.06 -5.22
N ARG A 162 -14.16 17.25 -5.40
CA ARG A 162 -15.24 16.28 -5.62
C ARG A 162 -15.21 15.47 -6.93
N ALA A 163 -14.13 15.50 -7.72
CA ALA A 163 -14.16 15.08 -9.12
C ALA A 163 -13.63 13.66 -9.43
N LEU A 164 -13.13 12.90 -8.45
CA LEU A 164 -12.50 11.59 -8.72
C LEU A 164 -13.40 10.37 -8.46
N THR A 165 -14.69 10.46 -8.79
CA THR A 165 -15.67 9.37 -8.55
C THR A 165 -15.87 8.39 -9.72
N LEU A 166 -15.08 8.43 -10.80
CA LEU A 166 -15.39 7.65 -12.02
C LEU A 166 -14.22 6.93 -12.69
N ALA A 167 -13.16 6.57 -11.96
CA ALA A 167 -12.14 5.64 -12.47
C ALA A 167 -12.07 4.42 -11.55
N GLY A 168 -12.48 3.26 -12.07
CA GLY A 168 -12.52 1.98 -11.36
C GLY A 168 -11.25 1.68 -10.58
N ILE A 169 -11.44 1.36 -9.30
CA ILE A 169 -10.37 0.95 -8.37
C ILE A 169 -10.65 -0.51 -8.01
N PRO A 170 -9.91 -1.49 -8.56
CA PRO A 170 -9.82 -2.82 -7.97
C PRO A 170 -8.72 -2.77 -6.91
N GLY A 171 -9.09 -2.61 -5.63
CA GLY A 171 -8.09 -2.46 -4.57
C GLY A 171 -8.57 -2.60 -3.13
N ALA A 172 -9.84 -2.97 -2.91
CA ALA A 172 -10.35 -3.29 -1.58
C ALA A 172 -10.48 -4.82 -1.43
N LEU A 173 -9.36 -5.54 -1.50
CA LEU A 173 -9.28 -6.85 -0.84
C LEU A 173 -9.08 -6.57 0.64
N THR A 174 -10.18 -6.45 1.36
CA THR A 174 -10.22 -6.37 2.82
C THR A 174 -9.59 -7.65 3.39
N PHE A 175 -8.38 -7.55 3.93
CA PHE A 175 -7.77 -8.58 4.76
C PHE A 175 -8.57 -8.68 6.06
N THR A 176 -9.60 -9.52 6.06
CA THR A 176 -10.16 -10.10 7.28
C THR A 176 -9.60 -11.51 7.42
N SER A 177 -9.32 -11.89 8.66
CA SER A 177 -8.64 -13.13 9.06
C SER A 177 -9.00 -14.34 8.18
N VAL A 178 -8.02 -14.84 7.42
CA VAL A 178 -8.13 -16.11 6.70
C VAL A 178 -8.26 -17.22 7.75
N SER A 179 -9.48 -17.71 7.95
CA SER A 179 -9.74 -18.88 8.77
C SER A 179 -9.61 -20.12 7.89
N LEU A 180 -8.56 -20.92 8.10
CA LEU A 180 -8.40 -22.19 7.41
C LEU A 180 -9.57 -23.14 7.73
N PRO A 181 -10.05 -23.97 6.78
CA PRO A 181 -11.02 -25.01 7.07
C PRO A 181 -10.41 -25.99 8.09
N LYS A 182 -11.17 -26.28 9.15
CA LYS A 182 -10.82 -27.35 10.09
C LYS A 182 -10.86 -28.68 9.33
N SER A 183 -9.73 -29.38 9.31
CA SER A 183 -9.65 -30.80 8.91
C SER A 183 -10.43 -31.68 9.87
#